data_AF-A0AAV2AVY1-F1
#
_entry.id   AF-A0AAV2AVY1-F1
#
_cell.length_a   1.000
_cell.length_b   1.000
_cell.length_c   1.000
_cell.angle_alpha   90.00
_cell.angle_beta   90.00
_cell.angle_gamma   90.00
#
_symmetry.space_group_name_H-M   'P 1'
#
loop_
_entity.id
_entity.type
_entity.pdbx_description
1 polymer ?
#
loop_
_entity_poly.entity_id
_entity_poly.type
_entity_poly.pdbx_seq_one_letter_code
_entity_poly.pdbx_strand_id
1 'polypeptide(L)'
;MAFLRGIAKSSECFLRNPSVALQNGWNLELSYSVKKALNIPPPPKKPLTAYMIFCKDNRRELLKQNPTLTSTEQIKKLAAQWNTLSLDLKEPYENKARESTVIYGEAHKRYYENLTEEQRQEIATARAEKKEARRLLKLKKALKETGIPKPPIPAYALFVQSQAKDRNIKDAAEFIKAAAEKWKTLSEAEKKEI
;
A
#
# COMPACT_ATOMS: atom_id res chain seq x y z
N MET A 1 -31.02 -14.64 -28.20
CA MET A 1 -30.28 -15.90 -28.41
C MET A 1 -28.88 -15.72 -27.83
N ALA A 2 -28.73 -15.69 -26.50
CA ALA A 2 -28.33 -16.85 -25.69
C ALA A 2 -26.96 -17.43 -26.07
N PHE A 3 -25.92 -17.14 -25.28
CA PHE A 3 -25.21 -18.21 -24.55
C PHE A 3 -24.35 -17.64 -23.42
N LEU A 4 -24.72 -18.03 -22.19
CA LEU A 4 -23.92 -17.93 -20.97
C LEU A 4 -22.92 -19.09 -20.92
N ARG A 5 -21.70 -18.82 -20.41
CA ARG A 5 -20.70 -19.71 -19.76
C ARG A 5 -19.40 -18.88 -19.70
N GLY A 6 -18.62 -18.74 -18.64
CA GLY A 6 -18.58 -19.32 -17.31
C GLY A 6 -17.15 -19.08 -16.78
N ILE A 7 -17.06 -18.37 -15.65
CA ILE A 7 -16.05 -18.50 -14.57
C ILE A 7 -14.56 -18.54 -14.97
N ALA A 8 -13.84 -17.47 -14.66
CA ALA A 8 -12.58 -17.57 -13.92
C ALA A 8 -12.39 -16.30 -13.05
N LYS A 9 -12.39 -16.49 -11.73
CA LYS A 9 -12.05 -15.46 -10.74
C LYS A 9 -10.58 -15.08 -10.92
N SER A 10 -10.26 -13.95 -11.55
CA SER A 10 -8.88 -13.42 -11.53
C SER A 10 -8.68 -12.48 -10.34
N SER A 11 -8.90 -12.97 -9.12
CA SER A 11 -8.47 -12.27 -7.89
C SER A 11 -6.95 -12.36 -7.66
N GLU A 12 -6.19 -12.97 -8.58
CA GLU A 12 -4.75 -13.21 -8.43
C GLU A 12 -3.86 -12.39 -9.37
N CYS A 13 -4.41 -11.54 -10.25
CA CYS A 13 -3.61 -10.71 -11.16
C CYS A 13 -3.19 -9.34 -10.58
N PHE A 14 -3.63 -8.99 -9.36
CA PHE A 14 -3.35 -7.67 -8.77
C PHE A 14 -2.08 -7.60 -7.92
N LEU A 15 -1.36 -8.72 -7.73
CA LEU A 15 -0.24 -8.83 -6.79
C LEU A 15 1.13 -9.03 -7.46
N ARG A 16 1.34 -8.58 -8.70
CA ARG A 16 2.63 -8.80 -9.38
C ARG A 16 3.12 -7.70 -10.31
N ASN A 17 2.69 -6.45 -10.13
CA ASN A 17 3.27 -5.32 -10.85
C ASN A 17 3.85 -4.25 -9.90
N PRO A 18 5.17 -4.30 -9.62
CA PRO A 18 5.83 -3.35 -8.70
C PRO A 18 5.82 -1.89 -9.20
N SER A 19 5.59 -1.65 -10.49
CA SER A 19 5.49 -0.30 -11.07
C SER A 19 4.20 0.42 -10.65
N VAL A 20 3.08 -0.30 -10.57
CA VAL A 20 1.76 0.26 -10.18
C VAL A 20 1.68 0.52 -8.67
N ALA A 21 2.38 -0.28 -7.85
CA ALA A 21 2.44 -0.10 -6.40
C ALA A 21 3.14 1.22 -6.00
N LEU A 22 4.18 1.61 -6.74
CA LEU A 22 4.89 2.88 -6.55
C LEU A 22 4.05 4.10 -6.95
N GLN A 23 3.22 3.95 -7.98
CA GLN A 23 2.40 5.03 -8.54
C GLN A 23 1.21 5.42 -7.63
N ASN A 24 0.65 4.45 -6.90
CA ASN A 24 -0.50 4.67 -6.01
C ASN A 24 -0.11 4.99 -4.55
N GLY A 25 1.18 4.96 -4.20
CA GLY A 25 1.65 5.22 -2.83
C GLY A 25 1.41 4.07 -1.84
N TRP A 26 1.18 2.85 -2.33
CA TRP A 26 0.96 1.66 -1.52
C TRP A 26 2.30 1.01 -1.23
N ASN A 27 3.07 1.61 -0.33
CA ASN A 27 4.35 1.07 0.11
C ASN A 27 4.15 0.05 1.25
N LEU A 28 3.36 -0.99 0.96
CA LEU A 28 3.06 -2.08 1.91
C LEU A 28 4.06 -3.24 1.78
N GLU A 29 4.67 -3.40 0.60
CA GLU A 29 5.55 -4.53 0.27
C GLU A 29 6.92 -4.49 0.95
N LEU A 30 7.53 -3.32 1.15
CA LEU A 30 8.82 -3.22 1.85
C LEU A 30 8.77 -3.80 3.26
N SER A 31 7.62 -3.75 3.94
CA SER A 31 7.52 -4.22 5.33
C SER A 31 7.28 -5.72 5.48
N TYR A 32 6.74 -6.39 4.46
CA TYR A 32 6.53 -7.83 4.47
C TYR A 32 7.72 -8.55 3.82
N SER A 33 8.27 -8.00 2.74
CA SER A 33 9.39 -8.58 2.01
C SER A 33 10.71 -8.49 2.78
N VAL A 34 11.02 -7.38 3.47
CA VAL A 34 12.25 -7.26 4.27
C VAL A 34 12.23 -8.22 5.46
N LYS A 35 11.09 -8.34 6.17
CA LYS A 35 10.95 -9.28 7.30
C LYS A 35 11.02 -10.74 6.87
N LYS A 36 10.42 -11.07 5.72
CA LYS A 36 10.46 -12.41 5.13
C LYS A 36 11.86 -12.76 4.62
N ALA A 37 12.60 -11.79 4.08
CA ALA A 37 13.97 -11.97 3.61
C ALA A 37 14.98 -12.19 4.76
N LEU A 38 14.73 -11.59 5.93
CA LEU A 38 15.61 -11.67 7.10
C LEU A 38 15.27 -12.84 8.05
N ASN A 39 14.31 -13.71 7.67
CA ASN A 39 13.80 -14.81 8.49
C ASN A 39 13.37 -14.38 9.91
N ILE A 40 12.95 -13.12 10.07
CA ILE A 40 12.52 -12.57 11.36
C ILE A 40 11.04 -12.92 11.54
N PRO A 41 10.63 -13.55 12.66
CA PRO A 41 9.22 -13.84 12.91
C PRO A 41 8.41 -12.54 12.88
N PRO A 42 7.16 -12.55 12.37
CA PRO A 42 6.35 -11.35 12.33
C PRO A 42 6.04 -10.86 13.76
N PRO A 43 6.10 -9.54 14.03
CA PRO A 43 5.76 -9.02 15.35
C PRO A 43 4.28 -9.27 15.66
N PRO A 44 3.91 -9.44 16.94
CA PRO A 44 2.52 -9.56 17.34
C PRO A 44 1.75 -8.32 16.89
N LYS A 45 0.51 -8.53 16.45
CA LYS A 45 -0.36 -7.44 16.00
C LYS A 45 -0.97 -6.75 17.21
N LYS A 46 -1.07 -5.42 17.14
CA LYS A 46 -1.76 -4.63 18.16
C LYS A 46 -3.21 -5.13 18.34
N PRO A 47 -3.73 -5.16 19.58
CA PRO A 47 -5.09 -5.59 19.85
C PRO A 47 -6.08 -4.56 19.27
N LEU A 48 -7.31 -5.02 19.05
CA LEU A 48 -8.40 -4.14 18.64
C LEU A 48 -8.90 -3.34 19.85
N THR A 49 -9.27 -2.08 19.62
CA THR A 49 -9.95 -1.26 20.62
C THR A 49 -11.39 -1.74 20.82
N ALA A 50 -12.04 -1.37 21.93
CA ALA A 50 -13.42 -1.73 22.24
C ALA A 50 -14.38 -1.42 21.06
N TYR A 51 -14.28 -0.21 20.50
CA TYR A 51 -15.04 0.20 19.32
C TYR A 51 -14.75 -0.67 18.08
N MET A 52 -13.49 -1.03 17.85
CA MET A 52 -13.14 -1.90 16.71
C MET A 52 -13.67 -3.32 16.88
N ILE A 53 -13.71 -3.84 18.12
CA ILE A 53 -14.33 -5.13 18.44
C ILE A 53 -15.84 -5.05 18.18
N PHE A 54 -16.50 -4.00 18.67
CA PHE A 54 -17.91 -3.74 18.38
C PHE A 54 -18.19 -3.68 16.87
N CYS A 55 -17.38 -2.94 16.11
CA CYS A 55 -17.52 -2.85 14.67
C CYS A 55 -17.37 -4.23 13.99
N LYS A 56 -16.40 -5.03 14.43
CA LYS A 56 -16.16 -6.36 13.88
C LYS A 56 -17.37 -7.28 14.08
N ASP A 57 -17.96 -7.24 15.26
CA ASP A 57 -19.09 -8.09 15.63
C ASP A 57 -20.37 -7.66 14.89
N ASN A 58 -20.63 -6.36 14.81
CA ASN A 58 -21.87 -5.81 14.25
C ASN A 58 -21.85 -5.59 12.73
N ARG A 59 -20.67 -5.55 12.10
CA ARG A 59 -20.56 -5.32 10.65
C ARG A 59 -21.27 -6.39 9.82
N ARG A 60 -21.24 -7.66 10.25
CA ARG A 60 -21.91 -8.75 9.54
C ARG A 60 -23.43 -8.57 9.54
N GLU A 61 -23.97 -8.15 10.66
CA GLU A 61 -25.41 -7.91 10.80
C GLU A 61 -25.84 -6.67 9.99
N LEU A 62 -25.05 -5.60 10.05
CA LEU A 62 -25.29 -4.41 9.24
C LEU A 62 -25.31 -4.70 7.74
N LEU A 63 -24.42 -5.59 7.26
CA LEU A 63 -24.36 -6.03 5.87
C LEU A 63 -25.56 -6.88 5.46
N LYS A 64 -26.12 -7.71 6.35
CA LYS A 64 -27.35 -8.45 6.07
C LYS A 64 -28.54 -7.50 5.91
N GLN A 65 -28.64 -6.50 6.78
CA GLN A 65 -29.71 -5.51 6.73
C GLN A 65 -29.56 -4.55 5.55
N ASN A 66 -28.32 -4.25 5.13
CA ASN A 66 -28.04 -3.29 4.08
C ASN A 66 -26.88 -3.77 3.18
N PRO A 67 -27.14 -4.70 2.24
CA PRO A 67 -26.08 -5.32 1.43
C PRO A 67 -25.44 -4.36 0.42
N THR A 68 -26.06 -3.22 0.14
CA THR A 68 -25.61 -2.23 -0.86
C THR A 68 -24.70 -1.14 -0.30
N LEU A 69 -24.54 -1.04 1.03
CA LEU A 69 -23.78 0.05 1.64
C LEU A 69 -22.29 -0.03 1.32
N THR A 70 -21.70 1.13 1.05
CA THR A 70 -20.25 1.25 0.91
C THR A 70 -19.57 1.06 2.28
N SER A 71 -18.30 0.64 2.28
CA SER A 71 -17.55 0.44 3.52
C SER A 71 -17.47 1.71 4.39
N THR A 72 -17.42 2.88 3.76
CA THR A 72 -17.39 4.18 4.46
C THR A 72 -18.69 4.45 5.19
N GLU A 73 -19.83 4.19 4.54
CA GLU A 73 -21.16 4.37 5.15
C GLU A 73 -21.41 3.37 6.28
N GLN A 74 -20.94 2.13 6.13
CA GLN A 74 -21.01 1.13 7.18
C GLN A 74 -20.30 1.60 8.45
N ILE A 75 -19.08 2.14 8.32
CA ILE A 75 -18.31 2.66 9.46
C ILE A 75 -19.02 3.86 10.09
N LYS A 76 -19.60 4.76 9.29
CA LYS A 76 -20.38 5.90 9.80
C LYS A 76 -21.60 5.44 10.61
N LYS A 77 -22.36 4.45 10.11
CA LYS A 77 -23.51 3.89 10.84
C LYS A 77 -23.10 3.22 12.16
N LEU A 78 -22.04 2.41 12.15
CA LEU A 78 -21.51 1.76 13.36
C LEU A 78 -20.98 2.78 14.37
N ALA A 79 -20.32 3.84 13.91
CA ALA A 79 -19.86 4.93 14.77
C ALA A 79 -21.04 5.63 15.47
N ALA A 80 -22.11 5.92 14.73
CA ALA A 80 -23.32 6.51 15.30
C ALA A 80 -23.95 5.58 16.35
N GLN A 81 -24.11 4.29 16.04
CA GLN A 81 -24.61 3.29 16.99
C GLN A 81 -23.76 3.23 18.25
N TRP A 82 -22.44 3.15 18.12
CA TRP A 82 -21.52 3.13 19.26
C TRP A 82 -21.67 4.37 20.17
N ASN A 83 -21.83 5.56 19.59
CA ASN A 83 -22.00 6.78 20.37
C ASN A 83 -23.32 6.81 21.14
N THR A 84 -24.38 6.18 20.61
CA THR A 84 -25.69 6.07 21.26
C THR A 84 -25.76 4.97 22.34
N LEU A 85 -24.85 3.98 22.32
CA LEU A 85 -24.82 2.92 23.32
C LEU A 85 -24.52 3.44 24.74
N SER A 86 -25.23 2.89 25.73
CA SER A 86 -24.96 3.12 27.16
C SER A 86 -23.61 2.55 27.59
N LEU A 87 -23.12 3.01 28.74
CA LEU A 87 -21.85 2.53 29.30
C LEU A 87 -21.89 1.02 29.60
N ASP A 88 -22.99 0.52 30.13
CA ASP A 88 -23.16 -0.91 30.46
C ASP A 88 -23.04 -1.82 29.23
N LEU A 89 -23.54 -1.36 28.07
CA LEU A 89 -23.41 -2.10 26.80
C LEU A 89 -22.02 -1.97 26.18
N LYS A 90 -21.25 -0.94 26.54
CA LYS A 90 -19.86 -0.74 26.12
C LYS A 90 -18.87 -1.52 26.98
N GLU A 91 -19.16 -1.67 28.27
CA GLU A 91 -18.33 -2.37 29.25
C GLU A 91 -17.81 -3.74 28.78
N PRO A 92 -18.62 -4.66 28.22
CA PRO A 92 -18.11 -5.95 27.75
C PRO A 92 -17.07 -5.81 26.63
N TYR A 93 -17.20 -4.80 25.76
CA TYR A 93 -16.22 -4.53 24.71
C TYR A 93 -14.93 -3.90 25.26
N GLU A 94 -15.06 -3.06 26.29
CA GLU A 94 -13.90 -2.49 26.99
C GLU A 94 -13.12 -3.55 27.76
N ASN A 95 -13.81 -4.47 28.43
CA ASN A 95 -13.21 -5.60 29.11
C ASN A 95 -12.44 -6.50 28.12
N LYS A 96 -13.05 -6.88 26.99
CA LYS A 96 -12.38 -7.62 25.92
C LYS A 96 -11.14 -6.90 25.37
N ALA A 97 -11.23 -5.59 25.20
CA ALA A 97 -10.10 -4.78 24.73
C ALA A 97 -8.97 -4.73 25.76
N ARG A 98 -9.29 -4.64 27.05
CA ARG A 98 -8.33 -4.65 28.16
C ARG A 98 -7.60 -5.99 28.23
N GLU A 99 -8.34 -7.09 28.22
CA GLU A 99 -7.77 -8.46 28.18
C GLU A 99 -6.85 -8.65 26.98
N SER A 100 -7.30 -8.25 25.79
CA SER A 100 -6.49 -8.33 24.57
C SER A 100 -5.21 -7.49 24.66
N THR A 101 -5.25 -6.37 25.40
CA THR A 101 -4.08 -5.51 25.63
C THR A 101 -3.07 -6.15 26.55
N VAL A 102 -3.51 -6.84 27.61
CA VAL A 102 -2.63 -7.60 28.51
C VAL A 102 -1.93 -8.73 27.74
N ILE A 103 -2.70 -9.55 27.01
CA ILE A 103 -2.17 -10.66 26.20
C ILE A 103 -1.16 -10.14 25.17
N TYR A 104 -1.49 -9.04 24.49
CA TYR A 104 -0.57 -8.41 23.54
C TYR A 104 0.71 -7.92 24.22
N GLY A 105 0.61 -7.30 25.40
CA GLY A 105 1.76 -6.80 26.13
C GLY A 105 2.77 -7.91 26.44
N GLU A 106 2.29 -9.06 26.92
CA GLU A 106 3.12 -10.23 27.18
C GLU A 106 3.73 -10.81 25.89
N ALA A 107 2.93 -11.00 24.85
CA ALA A 107 3.40 -11.50 23.56
C ALA A 107 4.41 -10.56 22.91
N HIS A 108 4.21 -9.25 23.04
CA HIS A 108 5.10 -8.21 22.53
C HIS A 108 6.42 -8.22 23.28
N LYS A 109 6.40 -8.27 24.62
CA LYS A 109 7.62 -8.38 25.42
C LYS A 109 8.45 -9.61 25.03
N ARG A 110 7.82 -10.79 25.02
CA ARG A 110 8.46 -12.05 24.60
C ARG A 110 9.04 -11.97 23.20
N TYR A 111 8.35 -11.31 22.27
CA TYR A 111 8.84 -11.15 20.91
C TYR A 111 10.16 -10.39 20.88
N TYR A 112 10.30 -9.27 21.60
CA TYR A 112 11.53 -8.47 21.60
C TYR A 112 12.68 -9.09 22.40
N GLU A 113 12.37 -9.86 23.44
CA GLU A 113 13.36 -10.63 24.21
C GLU A 113 14.01 -11.74 23.36
N ASN A 114 13.25 -12.35 22.46
CA ASN A 114 13.73 -13.42 21.58
C ASN A 114 14.47 -12.93 20.32
N LEU A 115 14.55 -11.60 20.08
CA LEU A 115 15.26 -11.05 18.93
C LEU A 115 16.76 -10.87 19.22
N THR A 116 17.60 -11.12 18.20
CA THR A 116 19.02 -10.75 18.28
C THR A 116 19.21 -9.25 18.15
N GLU A 117 20.36 -8.74 18.60
CA GLU A 117 20.68 -7.31 18.48
C GLU A 117 20.75 -6.86 17.01
N GLU A 118 21.33 -7.68 16.13
CA GLU A 118 21.37 -7.43 14.69
C GLU A 118 19.95 -7.30 14.10
N GLN A 119 19.04 -8.23 14.44
CA GLN A 119 17.64 -8.16 14.01
C GLN A 119 16.93 -6.91 14.53
N ARG A 120 17.24 -6.47 15.76
CA ARG A 120 16.68 -5.22 16.32
C ARG A 120 17.15 -4.00 15.52
N GLN A 121 18.43 -3.96 15.17
CA GLN A 121 19.03 -2.87 14.38
C GLN A 121 18.44 -2.83 12.97
N GLU A 122 18.31 -3.97 12.29
CA GLU A 122 17.66 -4.06 10.97
C GLU A 122 16.19 -3.62 11.00
N ILE A 123 15.44 -3.99 12.06
CA ILE A 123 14.08 -3.50 12.25
C ILE A 123 14.07 -1.98 12.43
N ALA A 124 15.06 -1.42 13.13
CA ALA A 124 15.17 0.02 13.36
C ALA A 124 15.52 0.79 12.07
N THR A 125 16.50 0.34 11.29
CA THR A 125 16.88 0.94 10.00
C THR A 125 15.70 0.90 9.01
N ALA A 126 15.05 -0.26 8.86
CA ALA A 126 13.88 -0.39 8.00
C ALA A 126 12.71 0.54 8.41
N ARG A 127 12.54 0.78 9.72
CA ARG A 127 11.54 1.75 10.23
C ARG A 127 11.94 3.19 9.89
N ALA A 128 13.22 3.55 9.99
CA ALA A 128 13.73 4.88 9.67
C ALA A 128 13.61 5.18 8.16
N GLU A 129 14.03 4.25 7.30
CA GLU A 129 13.90 4.35 5.85
C GLU A 129 12.44 4.54 5.42
N LYS A 130 11.51 3.79 6.03
CA LYS A 130 10.08 3.95 5.76
C LYS A 130 9.55 5.33 6.16
N LYS A 131 10.05 5.89 7.26
CA LYS A 131 9.68 7.24 7.72
C LYS A 131 10.18 8.29 6.74
N GLU A 132 11.43 8.19 6.29
CA GLU A 132 11.99 9.11 5.29
C GLU A 132 11.30 8.97 3.93
N ALA A 133 11.02 7.76 3.46
CA ALA A 133 10.28 7.54 2.21
C ALA A 133 8.89 8.21 2.24
N ARG A 134 8.18 8.13 3.38
CA ARG A 134 6.88 8.82 3.58
C ARG A 134 7.04 10.34 3.60
N ARG A 135 8.10 10.86 4.23
CA ARG A 135 8.41 12.29 4.23
C ARG A 135 8.68 12.79 2.81
N LEU A 136 9.52 12.07 2.05
CA LEU A 136 9.82 12.40 0.66
C LEU A 136 8.56 12.38 -0.22
N LEU A 137 7.65 11.42 -0.01
CA LEU A 137 6.38 11.38 -0.73
C LEU A 137 5.50 12.60 -0.41
N LYS A 138 5.37 12.97 0.87
CA LYS A 138 4.63 14.18 1.28
C LYS A 138 5.25 15.44 0.68
N LEU A 139 6.58 15.55 0.70
CA LEU A 139 7.30 16.67 0.10
C LEU A 139 7.07 16.76 -1.41
N LYS A 140 7.18 15.64 -2.13
CA LYS A 140 6.89 15.60 -3.57
C LYS A 140 5.45 15.97 -3.89
N LYS A 141 4.49 15.53 -3.06
CA LYS A 141 3.08 15.91 -3.22
C LYS A 141 2.88 17.41 -3.01
N ALA A 142 3.45 17.97 -1.94
CA ALA A 142 3.41 19.41 -1.68
C ALA A 142 4.04 20.21 -2.82
N LEU A 143 5.20 19.78 -3.33
CA LEU A 143 5.87 20.41 -4.48
C LEU A 143 5.03 20.37 -5.77
N LYS A 144 4.18 19.35 -5.94
CA LYS A 144 3.27 19.26 -7.08
C LYS A 144 2.06 20.20 -6.92
N GLU A 145 1.59 20.39 -5.69
CA GLU A 145 0.46 21.27 -5.38
C GLU A 145 0.81 22.76 -5.51
N THR A 146 2.07 23.15 -5.34
CA THR A 146 2.53 24.54 -5.53
C THR A 146 2.50 25.02 -6.99
N GLY A 147 2.07 24.19 -7.93
CA GLY A 147 1.92 24.59 -9.34
C GLY A 147 3.23 24.90 -10.06
N ILE A 148 4.37 24.55 -9.45
CA ILE A 148 5.69 24.75 -10.05
C ILE A 148 5.74 23.97 -11.37
N PRO A 149 6.06 24.61 -12.50
CA PRO A 149 6.11 23.94 -13.79
C PRO A 149 7.14 22.82 -13.74
N LYS A 150 6.79 21.67 -14.36
CA LYS A 150 7.75 20.58 -14.51
C LYS A 150 8.94 21.08 -15.34
N PRO A 151 10.17 20.62 -15.04
CA PRO A 151 11.33 20.98 -15.85
C PRO A 151 11.12 20.55 -17.31
N PRO A 152 11.75 21.24 -18.27
CA PRO A 152 11.67 20.86 -19.67
C PRO A 152 12.17 19.42 -19.85
N ILE A 153 11.46 18.66 -20.69
CA ILE A 153 11.80 17.28 -20.97
C ILE A 153 13.12 17.29 -21.79
N PRO A 154 14.15 16.54 -21.40
CA PRO A 154 15.40 16.50 -22.17
C PRO A 154 15.17 15.85 -23.54
N ALA A 155 15.95 16.25 -24.56
CA ALA A 155 15.81 15.78 -25.95
C ALA A 155 15.76 14.24 -26.07
N TYR A 156 16.59 13.53 -25.30
CA TYR A 156 16.53 12.05 -25.25
C TYR A 156 15.17 11.51 -24.78
N ALA A 157 14.52 12.13 -23.80
CA ALA A 157 13.22 11.69 -23.34
C ALA A 157 12.10 12.02 -24.34
N LEU A 158 12.23 13.11 -25.10
CA LEU A 158 11.35 13.42 -26.25
C LEU A 158 11.54 12.37 -27.37
N PHE A 159 12.77 11.96 -27.65
CA PHE A 159 13.06 10.86 -28.57
C PHE A 159 12.41 9.55 -28.13
N VAL A 160 12.57 9.17 -26.86
CA VAL A 160 11.92 7.95 -26.34
C VAL A 160 10.39 8.05 -26.47
N GLN A 161 9.80 9.23 -26.22
CA GLN A 161 8.37 9.47 -26.41
C GLN A 161 7.93 9.37 -27.89
N SER A 162 8.78 9.80 -28.83
CA SER A 162 8.52 9.72 -30.26
C SER A 162 8.55 8.28 -30.77
N GLN A 163 9.46 7.45 -30.24
CA GLN A 163 9.57 6.01 -30.51
C GLN A 163 8.44 5.20 -29.84
N ALA A 164 7.89 5.69 -28.72
CA ALA A 164 6.85 4.97 -27.96
C ALA A 164 5.43 5.06 -28.56
N LYS A 165 5.27 5.71 -29.72
CA LYS A 165 3.99 5.79 -30.44
C LYS A 165 3.53 4.44 -30.98
N ASP A 166 4.44 3.49 -31.16
CA ASP A 166 4.13 2.10 -31.49
C ASP A 166 3.47 1.42 -30.28
N ARG A 167 2.14 1.26 -30.31
CA ARG A 167 1.29 0.84 -29.18
C ARG A 167 1.54 -0.58 -28.64
N ASN A 168 2.51 -1.32 -29.19
CA ASN A 168 2.73 -2.74 -28.87
C ASN A 168 4.00 -2.97 -28.04
N ILE A 169 4.25 -2.12 -27.03
CA ILE A 169 5.34 -2.30 -26.07
C ILE A 169 4.85 -3.25 -24.97
N LYS A 170 5.23 -4.53 -25.06
CA LYS A 170 4.95 -5.53 -24.02
C LYS A 170 5.96 -5.47 -22.86
N ASP A 171 7.20 -5.09 -23.15
CA ASP A 171 8.27 -4.88 -22.17
C ASP A 171 8.85 -3.46 -22.30
N ALA A 172 8.56 -2.63 -21.30
CA ALA A 172 9.02 -1.25 -21.25
C ALA A 172 10.54 -1.14 -21.02
N ALA A 173 11.15 -2.10 -20.30
CA ALA A 173 12.58 -2.06 -20.00
C ALA A 173 13.40 -2.40 -21.24
N GLU A 174 12.98 -3.42 -22.01
CA GLU A 174 13.60 -3.75 -23.29
C GLU A 174 13.43 -2.63 -24.31
N PHE A 175 12.25 -2.02 -24.37
CA PHE A 175 12.01 -0.87 -25.24
C PHE A 175 12.93 0.32 -24.91
N ILE A 176 13.07 0.68 -23.63
CA ILE A 176 13.96 1.78 -23.21
C ILE A 176 15.41 1.45 -23.55
N LYS A 177 15.86 0.20 -23.40
CA LYS A 177 17.21 -0.23 -23.81
C LYS A 177 17.41 -0.09 -25.32
N ALA A 178 16.46 -0.55 -26.13
CA ALA A 178 16.53 -0.43 -27.58
C ALA A 178 16.51 1.04 -28.03
N ALA A 179 15.69 1.89 -27.41
CA ALA A 179 15.67 3.33 -27.65
C ALA A 179 17.00 3.99 -27.24
N ALA A 180 17.64 3.55 -26.16
CA ALA A 180 18.95 4.03 -25.74
C ALA A 180 20.04 3.71 -26.77
N GLU A 181 20.06 2.49 -27.30
CA GLU A 181 21.00 2.11 -28.35
C GLU A 181 20.77 2.90 -29.64
N LYS A 182 19.51 3.08 -30.06
CA LYS A 182 19.17 3.94 -31.20
C LYS A 182 19.61 5.40 -30.99
N TRP A 183 19.44 5.94 -29.79
CA TRP A 183 19.90 7.30 -29.47
C TRP A 183 21.42 7.46 -29.56
N LYS A 184 22.19 6.42 -29.20
CA LYS A 184 23.65 6.44 -29.36
C LYS A 184 24.06 6.51 -30.83
N THR A 185 23.31 5.84 -31.72
CA THR A 185 23.60 5.82 -33.16
C THR A 185 23.20 7.09 -33.90
N LEU A 186 22.36 7.95 -33.32
CA LEU A 186 21.96 9.22 -33.93
C LEU A 186 23.10 10.25 -33.93
N SER A 187 23.21 10.97 -35.04
CA SER A 187 24.13 12.10 -35.20
C SER A 187 23.73 13.30 -34.32
N GLU A 188 24.67 14.21 -34.09
CA GLU A 188 24.43 15.40 -33.26
C GLU A 188 23.44 16.39 -33.91
N ALA A 189 23.31 16.35 -35.24
CA ALA A 189 22.30 17.12 -35.96
C ALA A 189 20.89 16.59 -35.69
N GLU A 190 20.68 15.28 -35.82
CA GLU A 190 19.38 14.64 -35.54
C GLU A 190 18.97 14.78 -34.07
N LYS A 191 19.93 14.79 -33.15
CA LYS A 191 19.67 15.05 -31.72
C LYS A 191 19.23 16.48 -31.41
N LYS A 192 19.59 17.46 -32.25
CA LYS A 192 19.19 18.86 -32.10
C LYS A 192 17.79 19.14 -32.67
N GLU A 193 17.31 18.30 -33.58
CA GLU A 193 15.97 18.41 -34.19
C GLU A 193 14.85 17.80 -33.32
N ILE A 194 15.22 17.05 -32.27
CA ILE A 194 14.31 16.38 -31.33
C ILE A 194 14.04 17.24 -30.10
#